data_AF-A0A5J5AMD9-F1
#
_entry.id   AF-A0A5J5AMD9-F1
#
_cell.length_a   1.000
_cell.length_b   1.000
_cell.length_c   1.000
_cell.angle_alpha   90.00
_cell.angle_beta   90.00
_cell.angle_gamma   90.00
#
_symmetry.space_group_name_H-M   'P 1'
#
loop_
_entity.id
_entity.type
_entity.pdbx_description
1 polymer ?
#
loop_
_entity_poly.entity_id
_entity_poly.type
_entity_poly.pdbx_seq_one_letter_code
_entity_poly.pdbx_strand_id
1 'polypeptide(L)'
;MILEGYFVFSPEFYKEKTACYLAEVWKEYSKGDSRYAARDSGIVSVEGITAVLEGPACLIAMYAIATRKSYSYILQLAISLGQLYGTAVYFITSFLEGDNFAASMFYYYAYYIFANSFWIVIPTLIIIRCWKKICAAFQVQDQKKTKIR
;
A
#
# COMPACT_ATOMS: atom_id res chain seq x y z
N MET A 1 -1.64 -1.93 -7.98
CA MET A 1 -2.36 -2.77 -8.98
C MET A 1 -1.62 -2.92 -10.32
N ILE A 2 -1.47 -1.89 -11.18
CA ILE A 2 -0.84 -2.07 -12.51
C ILE A 2 0.69 -2.21 -12.40
N LEU A 3 1.35 -1.29 -11.69
CA LEU A 3 2.81 -1.33 -11.51
C LEU A 3 3.23 -2.58 -10.73
N GLU A 4 2.69 -2.76 -9.53
CA GLU A 4 3.00 -3.88 -8.63
C GLU A 4 2.58 -5.22 -9.25
N GLY A 5 1.43 -5.26 -9.93
CA GLY A 5 0.99 -6.44 -10.65
C GLY A 5 1.94 -6.81 -11.78
N TYR A 6 2.43 -5.83 -12.54
CA TYR A 6 3.48 -6.10 -13.54
C TYR A 6 4.74 -6.68 -12.89
N PHE A 7 5.21 -6.11 -11.77
CA PHE A 7 6.35 -6.65 -11.04
C PHE A 7 6.14 -8.11 -10.59
N VAL A 8 4.97 -8.42 -10.04
CA VAL A 8 4.65 -9.77 -9.53
C VAL A 8 4.56 -10.78 -10.67
N PHE A 9 3.83 -10.45 -11.74
CA PHE A 9 3.51 -11.36 -12.84
C PHE A 9 4.51 -11.35 -14.01
N SER A 10 5.50 -10.45 -14.01
CA SER A 10 6.59 -10.43 -14.99
C SER A 10 7.93 -10.71 -14.28
N PRO A 11 8.20 -11.96 -13.87
CA PRO A 11 9.39 -12.29 -13.09
C PRO A 11 10.70 -12.01 -13.82
N GLU A 12 10.69 -11.95 -15.15
CA GLU A 12 11.88 -11.78 -15.98
C GLU A 12 12.06 -10.35 -16.49
N PHE A 13 11.34 -9.36 -15.94
CA PHE A 13 11.36 -7.97 -16.40
C PHE A 13 12.78 -7.35 -16.45
N TYR A 14 13.70 -7.85 -15.62
CA TYR A 14 15.10 -7.39 -15.57
C TYR A 14 15.97 -7.98 -16.68
N LYS A 15 15.61 -9.14 -17.26
CA LYS A 15 16.32 -9.77 -18.39
C LYS A 15 15.87 -9.21 -19.74
N GLU A 16 14.69 -8.59 -19.79
CA GLU A 16 14.15 -8.01 -21.01
C GLU A 16 14.99 -6.81 -21.46
N LYS A 17 15.52 -6.91 -22.69
CA LYS A 17 16.28 -5.85 -23.37
C LYS A 17 15.38 -4.88 -24.13
N THR A 18 14.12 -5.25 -24.35
CA THR A 18 13.14 -4.40 -25.00
C THR A 18 12.68 -3.34 -24.01
N ALA A 19 12.71 -2.06 -24.41
CA ALA A 19 12.29 -0.96 -23.56
C ALA A 19 10.76 -0.98 -23.36
N CYS A 20 10.31 -1.66 -22.30
CA CYS A 20 8.95 -1.56 -21.79
C CYS A 20 8.94 -0.55 -20.64
N TYR A 21 8.06 0.46 -20.70
CA TYR A 21 7.98 1.50 -19.68
C TYR A 21 7.88 0.93 -18.25
N LEU A 22 7.03 -0.08 -18.05
CA LEU A 22 6.83 -0.70 -16.74
C LEU A 22 8.09 -1.43 -16.26
N ALA A 23 8.82 -2.10 -17.16
CA ALA A 23 10.08 -2.74 -16.83
C ALA A 23 11.15 -1.71 -16.43
N GLU A 24 11.25 -0.60 -17.17
CA GLU A 24 12.22 0.45 -16.88
C GLU A 24 11.94 1.16 -15.55
N VAL A 25 10.66 1.39 -15.21
CA VAL A 25 10.28 1.93 -13.89
C VAL A 25 10.78 1.02 -12.77
N TRP A 26 10.57 -0.30 -12.87
CA TRP A 26 11.02 -1.23 -11.83
C TRP A 26 12.54 -1.42 -11.81
N LYS A 27 13.22 -1.35 -12.96
CA LYS A 27 14.69 -1.33 -13.02
C LYS A 27 15.26 -0.08 -12.34
N GLU A 28 14.66 1.09 -12.58
CA GLU A 28 15.07 2.33 -11.92
C GLU A 28 14.78 2.28 -10.42
N TYR A 29 13.59 1.82 -10.02
CA TYR A 29 13.23 1.68 -8.62
C TYR A 29 14.13 0.69 -7.87
N SER A 30 14.59 -0.37 -8.55
CA SER A 30 15.54 -1.34 -7.98
C SER A 30 16.90 -0.74 -7.61
N LYS A 31 17.23 0.47 -8.07
CA LYS A 31 18.40 1.22 -7.59
C LYS A 31 18.18 1.78 -6.18
N GLY A 32 16.94 2.12 -5.84
CA GLY A 32 16.49 2.45 -4.49
C GLY A 32 16.42 1.22 -3.59
N ASP A 33 15.89 0.12 -4.13
CA ASP A 33 15.71 -1.13 -3.40
C ASP A 33 16.00 -2.35 -4.28
N SER A 34 17.23 -2.87 -4.20
CA SER A 34 17.66 -4.01 -5.02
C SER A 34 16.91 -5.31 -4.72
N ARG A 35 16.15 -5.39 -3.61
CA ARG A 35 15.30 -6.56 -3.29
C ARG A 35 14.22 -6.78 -4.35
N TYR A 36 13.81 -5.73 -5.08
CA TYR A 36 12.91 -5.88 -6.24
C TYR A 36 13.61 -6.58 -7.40
N ALA A 37 14.83 -6.20 -7.75
CA ALA A 37 15.60 -6.90 -8.79
C ALA A 37 15.95 -8.34 -8.38
N ALA A 38 16.29 -8.56 -7.11
CA ALA A 38 16.55 -9.88 -6.55
C ALA A 38 15.28 -10.74 -6.39
N ARG A 39 14.10 -10.14 -6.56
CA ARG A 39 12.79 -10.75 -6.30
C ARG A 39 12.74 -11.42 -4.93
N ASP A 40 13.12 -10.67 -3.91
CA ASP A 40 13.02 -11.13 -2.54
C ASP A 40 11.60 -11.65 -2.24
N SER A 41 11.53 -12.78 -1.55
CA SER A 41 10.27 -13.47 -1.28
C SER A 41 9.31 -12.63 -0.43
N GLY A 42 9.83 -11.81 0.49
CA GLY A 42 9.03 -10.89 1.30
C GLY A 42 8.45 -9.78 0.42
N ILE A 43 9.27 -9.16 -0.42
CA ILE A 43 8.83 -8.12 -1.36
C ILE A 43 7.78 -8.65 -2.34
N VAL A 44 8.06 -9.76 -3.02
CA VAL A 44 7.10 -10.37 -3.98
C VAL A 44 5.78 -10.74 -3.29
N SER A 45 5.83 -11.20 -2.04
CA SER A 45 4.62 -11.53 -1.28
C SER A 45 3.78 -10.31 -0.92
N VAL A 46 4.41 -9.25 -0.39
CA VAL A 46 3.72 -7.99 -0.05
C VAL A 46 3.12 -7.36 -1.30
N GLU A 47 3.91 -7.23 -2.36
CA GLU A 47 3.46 -6.66 -3.64
C GLU A 47 2.36 -7.51 -4.29
N GLY A 48 2.42 -8.83 -4.16
CA GLY A 48 1.38 -9.74 -4.63
C GLY A 48 0.05 -9.51 -3.94
N ILE A 49 0.06 -9.36 -2.61
CA ILE A 49 -1.13 -9.04 -1.82
C ILE A 49 -1.67 -7.66 -2.21
N THR A 50 -0.81 -6.64 -2.30
CA THR A 50 -1.24 -5.29 -2.68
C THR A 50 -1.81 -5.26 -4.10
N ALA A 51 -1.21 -5.96 -5.05
CA ALA A 51 -1.68 -6.00 -6.43
C ALA A 51 -3.03 -6.72 -6.58
N VAL A 52 -3.21 -7.88 -5.93
CA VAL A 52 -4.36 -8.77 -6.15
C VAL A 52 -5.51 -8.51 -5.18
N LEU A 53 -5.25 -8.03 -3.97
CA LEU A 53 -6.28 -7.79 -2.96
C LEU A 53 -6.52 -6.29 -2.75
N GLU A 54 -5.48 -5.53 -2.41
CA GLU A 54 -5.65 -4.11 -2.03
C GLU A 54 -6.02 -3.24 -3.23
N GLY A 55 -5.43 -3.51 -4.40
CA GLY A 55 -5.74 -2.84 -5.66
C GLY A 55 -7.23 -2.92 -6.03
N PRO A 56 -7.80 -4.13 -6.18
CA PRO A 56 -9.24 -4.28 -6.40
C PRO A 56 -10.09 -3.73 -5.26
N ALA A 57 -9.68 -3.89 -4.00
CA ALA A 57 -10.40 -3.33 -2.86
C ALA A 57 -10.48 -1.79 -2.93
N CYS A 58 -9.42 -1.11 -3.38
CA CYS A 58 -9.43 0.34 -3.62
C CYS A 58 -10.49 0.76 -4.65
N LEU A 59 -10.67 -0.02 -5.73
CA LEU A 59 -11.72 0.26 -6.72
C LEU A 59 -13.13 0.09 -6.13
N ILE A 60 -13.33 -0.93 -5.31
CA ILE A 60 -14.59 -1.15 -4.58
C ILE A 60 -14.83 0.01 -3.59
N ALA A 61 -13.78 0.48 -2.91
CA ALA A 61 -13.86 1.63 -2.00
C ALA A 61 -14.26 2.90 -2.74
N MET A 62 -13.65 3.17 -3.90
CA MET A 62 -14.01 4.29 -4.76
C MET A 62 -15.49 4.21 -5.18
N TYR A 63 -15.96 3.05 -5.63
CA TYR A 63 -17.37 2.84 -5.97
C TYR A 63 -18.29 3.08 -4.78
N ALA A 64 -17.93 2.56 -3.59
CA ALA A 64 -18.71 2.72 -2.37
C ALA A 64 -18.79 4.19 -1.93
N ILE A 65 -17.70 4.96 -2.11
CA ILE A 65 -17.68 6.41 -1.85
C ILE A 65 -18.60 7.13 -2.85
N ALA A 66 -18.46 6.85 -4.14
CA ALA A 66 -19.23 7.50 -5.20
C ALA A 66 -20.75 7.24 -5.05
N THR A 67 -21.12 6.03 -4.64
CA THR A 67 -22.52 5.63 -4.42
C THR A 67 -23.01 5.83 -2.98
N ARG A 68 -22.21 6.51 -2.14
CA ARG A 68 -22.52 6.87 -0.74
C ARG A 68 -22.98 5.69 0.11
N LYS A 69 -22.34 4.53 -0.05
CA LYS A 69 -22.65 3.33 0.75
C LYS A 69 -22.18 3.51 2.19
N SER A 70 -22.96 2.98 3.13
CA SER A 70 -22.67 3.04 4.58
C SER A 70 -21.37 2.34 4.95
N TYR A 71 -21.00 1.27 4.25
CA TYR A 71 -19.77 0.51 4.48
C TYR A 71 -18.51 1.16 3.88
N SER A 72 -18.62 2.30 3.19
CA SER A 72 -17.48 2.97 2.55
C SER A 72 -16.37 3.32 3.54
N TYR A 73 -16.69 3.77 4.75
CA TYR A 73 -15.70 4.09 5.78
C TYR A 73 -15.02 2.84 6.36
N ILE A 74 -15.76 1.73 6.50
CA ILE A 74 -15.22 0.46 6.98
C ILE A 74 -14.22 -0.08 5.96
N LEU A 75 -14.57 -0.04 4.67
CA LEU A 75 -13.71 -0.51 3.60
C LEU A 75 -12.41 0.31 3.49
N GLN A 76 -12.52 1.65 3.56
CA GLN A 76 -11.35 2.54 3.60
C GLN A 76 -10.44 2.26 4.80
N LEU A 77 -11.03 2.02 5.98
CA LEU A 77 -10.28 1.68 7.19
C LEU A 77 -9.52 0.36 7.02
N ALA A 78 -10.18 -0.68 6.54
CA ALA A 78 -9.58 -2.00 6.33
C ALA A 78 -8.41 -1.95 5.33
N ILE A 79 -8.61 -1.30 4.18
CA ILE A 79 -7.56 -1.13 3.15
C ILE A 79 -6.38 -0.35 3.70
N SER A 80 -6.65 0.75 4.42
CA SER A 80 -5.57 1.58 4.97
C SER A 80 -4.75 0.85 6.03
N LEU A 81 -5.39 -0.01 6.84
CA LEU A 81 -4.68 -0.87 7.79
C LEU A 81 -3.82 -1.92 7.10
N GLY A 82 -4.34 -2.54 6.02
CA GLY A 82 -3.56 -3.45 5.18
C GLY A 82 -2.30 -2.78 4.63
N GLN A 83 -2.46 -1.58 4.07
CA GLN A 83 -1.34 -0.81 3.52
C GLN A 83 -0.29 -0.47 4.58
N LEU A 84 -0.71 -0.03 5.77
CA LEU A 84 0.22 0.25 6.87
C LEU A 84 0.95 -1.02 7.33
N TYR A 85 0.24 -2.15 7.41
CA TYR A 85 0.84 -3.42 7.79
C TYR A 85 1.86 -3.89 6.74
N GLY A 86 1.52 -3.87 5.45
CA GLY A 86 2.44 -4.21 4.37
C GLY A 86 3.67 -3.30 4.36
N THR A 87 3.47 -2.00 4.56
CA THR A 87 4.56 -1.01 4.65
C THR A 87 5.43 -1.25 5.89
N ALA A 88 4.84 -1.61 7.03
CA ALA A 88 5.61 -1.97 8.22
C ALA A 88 6.47 -3.21 7.98
N VAL A 89 5.90 -4.27 7.38
CA VAL A 89 6.64 -5.48 7.01
C VAL A 89 7.79 -5.13 6.06
N TYR A 90 7.55 -4.28 5.05
CA TYR A 90 8.53 -3.82 4.08
C TYR A 90 9.77 -3.16 4.73
N PHE A 91 9.56 -2.24 5.68
CA PHE A 91 10.65 -1.58 6.41
C PHE A 91 11.31 -2.51 7.44
N ILE A 92 10.54 -3.39 8.10
CA ILE A 92 11.08 -4.32 9.08
C ILE A 92 12.02 -5.33 8.39
N THR A 93 11.62 -5.90 7.26
CA THR A 93 12.47 -6.85 6.54
C THR A 93 13.76 -6.19 6.06
N SER A 94 13.70 -4.94 5.61
CA SER A 94 14.88 -4.18 5.19
C SER A 94 15.88 -4.04 6.33
N PHE A 95 15.36 -3.65 7.50
CA PHE A 95 16.16 -3.41 8.69
C PHE A 95 16.80 -4.71 9.19
N LEU A 96 16.06 -5.82 9.16
CA LEU A 96 16.56 -7.14 9.53
C LEU A 96 17.62 -7.67 8.57
N GLU A 97 17.52 -7.33 7.29
CA GLU A 97 18.51 -7.66 6.24
C GLU A 97 19.72 -6.70 6.22
N GLY A 98 19.72 -5.69 7.10
CA GLY A 98 20.85 -4.79 7.33
C GLY A 98 20.92 -3.58 6.40
N ASP A 99 19.84 -3.22 5.70
CA ASP A 99 19.71 -2.01 4.90
C ASP A 99 20.77 -1.78 3.80
N ASN A 100 21.48 -2.83 3.37
CA ASN A 100 22.55 -2.76 2.37
C ASN A 100 22.07 -3.05 0.94
N PHE A 101 20.93 -2.47 0.54
CA PHE A 101 20.29 -2.77 -0.76
C PHE A 101 20.27 -1.61 -1.75
N ALA A 102 20.56 -0.37 -1.32
CA ALA A 102 20.46 0.81 -2.17
C ALA A 102 21.77 1.09 -2.92
N ALA A 103 21.68 1.51 -4.17
CA ALA A 103 22.85 1.80 -5.01
C ALA A 103 23.62 3.05 -4.58
N SER A 104 22.95 4.00 -3.92
CA SER A 104 23.57 5.20 -3.35
C SER A 104 22.72 5.79 -2.23
N MET A 105 23.30 6.69 -1.45
CA MET A 105 22.58 7.42 -0.39
C MET A 105 21.42 8.25 -0.95
N PHE A 106 21.55 8.81 -2.16
CA PHE A 106 20.46 9.51 -2.83
C PHE A 106 19.28 8.58 -3.08
N TYR A 107 19.55 7.40 -3.65
CA TYR A 107 18.52 6.40 -3.93
C TYR A 107 17.86 5.89 -2.63
N TYR A 108 18.64 5.70 -1.56
CA TYR A 108 18.08 5.33 -0.26
C TYR A 108 17.11 6.40 0.27
N TYR A 109 17.49 7.67 0.36
CA TYR A 109 16.59 8.67 0.94
C TYR A 109 15.44 9.08 0.01
N ALA A 110 15.71 9.28 -1.29
CA ALA A 110 14.71 9.77 -2.22
C ALA A 110 13.71 8.68 -2.65
N TYR A 111 14.20 7.46 -2.94
CA TYR A 111 13.33 6.38 -3.42
C TYR A 111 12.86 5.53 -2.26
N TYR A 112 13.79 5.04 -1.43
CA TYR A 112 13.41 4.10 -0.38
C TYR A 112 12.66 4.79 0.78
N ILE A 113 13.17 5.88 1.35
CA ILE A 113 12.50 6.56 2.47
C ILE A 113 11.35 7.46 2.00
N PHE A 114 11.65 8.43 1.13
CA PHE A 114 10.70 9.48 0.80
C PHE A 114 9.52 8.96 -0.01
N ALA A 115 9.74 8.16 -1.07
CA ALA A 115 8.62 7.63 -1.84
C ALA A 115 7.70 6.76 -0.94
N ASN A 116 8.26 5.80 -0.20
CA ASN A 116 7.46 4.93 0.68
C ASN A 116 6.76 5.66 1.84
N SER A 117 7.21 6.86 2.22
CA SER A 117 6.57 7.66 3.28
C SER A 117 5.10 7.98 2.99
N PHE A 118 4.71 8.10 1.71
CA PHE A 118 3.32 8.37 1.33
C PHE A 118 2.37 7.22 1.73
N TRP A 119 2.86 5.98 1.66
CA TRP A 119 2.13 4.78 2.07
C TRP A 119 2.03 4.63 3.60
N ILE A 120 2.70 5.49 4.37
CA ILE A 120 2.50 5.61 5.82
C ILE A 120 1.54 6.76 6.11
N VAL A 121 1.84 7.95 5.59
CA VAL A 121 1.12 9.18 5.95
C VAL A 121 -0.33 9.16 5.47
N ILE A 122 -0.57 8.80 4.20
CA ILE A 122 -1.92 8.86 3.62
C ILE A 122 -2.86 7.84 4.29
N PRO A 123 -2.50 6.55 4.43
CA PRO A 123 -3.36 5.58 5.11
C PRO A 123 -3.63 5.95 6.57
N THR A 124 -2.64 6.49 7.29
CA THR A 124 -2.82 6.95 8.68
C THR A 124 -3.89 8.04 8.78
N LEU A 125 -3.84 9.04 7.89
CA LEU A 125 -4.85 10.10 7.85
C LEU A 125 -6.25 9.57 7.52
N ILE A 126 -6.34 8.60 6.60
CA ILE A 126 -7.60 7.94 6.25
C ILE A 126 -8.16 7.17 7.45
N ILE A 127 -7.32 6.43 8.16
CA ILE A 127 -7.70 5.68 9.37
C ILE A 127 -8.28 6.63 10.42
N ILE A 128 -7.57 7.72 10.75
CA ILE A 128 -8.03 8.70 11.74
C ILE A 128 -9.39 9.26 11.35
N ARG A 129 -9.58 9.62 10.07
CA ARG A 129 -10.85 10.16 9.58
C ARG A 129 -11.99 9.11 9.65
N CYS A 130 -11.73 7.89 9.18
CA CYS A 130 -12.74 6.83 9.17
C CYS A 130 -13.14 6.43 10.58
N TRP A 131 -12.17 6.28 11.48
CA TRP A 131 -12.40 5.99 12.89
C TRP A 131 -13.33 7.02 13.54
N LYS A 132 -13.03 8.31 13.39
CA LYS A 132 -13.87 9.40 13.92
C LYS A 132 -15.30 9.34 13.38
N LYS A 133 -15.48 9.08 12.08
CA LYS A 133 -16.82 9.00 11.46
C LYS A 133 -17.61 7.79 11.92
N ILE A 134 -16.95 6.63 12.06
CA ILE A 134 -17.57 5.41 12.55
C ILE A 134 -18.02 5.60 14.01
N CYS A 135 -17.14 6.08 14.90
CA CYS A 135 -17.49 6.34 16.30
C CYS A 135 -18.66 7.34 16.42
N ALA A 136 -18.65 8.43 15.66
CA ALA A 136 -19.73 9.41 15.67
C ALA A 136 -21.08 8.80 15.23
N ALA A 137 -21.08 7.89 14.25
CA ALA A 137 -22.29 7.21 13.81
C ALA A 137 -22.91 6.34 14.92
N PHE A 138 -22.08 5.59 15.66
CA PHE A 138 -22.53 4.78 16.79
C PHE A 138 -23.09 5.64 17.94
N GLN A 139 -22.43 6.75 18.27
CA GLN A 139 -22.92 7.69 19.30
C GLN A 139 -24.33 8.23 18.98
N VAL A 140 -24.58 8.60 17.73
CA VAL A 140 -25.90 9.07 17.29
C VAL A 140 -26.95 7.96 17.37
N GLN A 141 -26.57 6.71 17.04
CA GLN A 141 -27.47 5.57 17.13
C GLN A 141 -27.87 5.28 18.58
N ASP A 142 -26.92 5.34 19.53
CA ASP A 142 -27.20 5.13 20.95
C ASP A 142 -28.09 6.23 21.53
N GLN A 143 -27.84 7.50 21.19
CA GLN A 143 -28.71 8.60 21.60
C GLN A 143 -30.15 8.46 21.08
N LYS A 144 -30.34 7.93 19.88
CA LYS A 144 -31.68 7.64 19.35
C LYS A 144 -32.38 6.54 20.14
N LYS A 145 -31.67 5.47 20.51
CA LYS A 145 -32.24 4.38 21.33
C LYS A 145 -32.68 4.87 22.71
N THR A 146 -31.88 5.73 23.35
CA THR A 146 -32.23 6.29 24.67
C THR A 146 -33.45 7.21 24.62
N LYS A 147 -33.69 7.94 23.53
CA LYS A 147 -34.87 8.82 23.38
C LYS A 147 -36.18 8.08 23.06
N ILE A 148 -36.11 6.85 22.57
CA ILE A 148 -37.29 6.03 22.20
C ILE A 148 -37.79 5.20 23.39
N ARG A 149 -36.95 5.02 24.42
CA ARG A 149 -37.27 4.27 25.64
C ARG A 149 -37.76 5.20 26.74
#